data_AF-S8CHI5-F1
#
_entry.id   AF-S8CHI5-F1
#
_cell.length_a   1.000
_cell.length_b   1.000
_cell.length_c   1.000
_cell.angle_alpha   90.00
_cell.angle_beta   90.00
_cell.angle_gamma   90.00
#
_symmetry.space_group_name_H-M   'P 1'
#
loop_
_entity.id
_entity.type
_entity.pdbx_description
1 polymer ?
#
loop_
_entity_poly.entity_id
_entity_poly.type
_entity_poly.pdbx_seq_one_letter_code
_entity_poly.pdbx_strand_id
1 'polypeptide(L)' 'GSEVRVKRSVKVYHVPKVGEMDLKGKVGVLKQYVGSYKGKRISANLPYQIEFSADDVVGRNGKPVKFVAHLREDEFE' A
#
# COMPACT_ATOMS: atom_id res chain seq x y z
N GLY A 1 4.69 7.50 -9.11
CA GLY A 1 3.28 7.80 -9.46
C GLY A 1 2.81 8.96 -8.60
N SER A 2 1.50 9.14 -8.51
CA SER A 2 0.90 10.14 -7.62
C SER A 2 1.12 9.78 -6.15
N GLU A 3 1.29 10.80 -5.32
CA GLU A 3 1.21 10.66 -3.87
C GLU A 3 -0.27 10.46 -3.48
N VAL A 4 -0.52 9.54 -2.56
CA VAL A 4 -1.88 9.21 -2.10
C VAL A 4 -1.90 9.14 -0.58
N ARG A 5 -2.97 9.63 0.03
CA ARG A 5 -3.21 9.55 1.48
C ARG A 5 -4.37 8.61 1.76
N VAL A 6 -4.17 7.65 2.65
CA VAL A 6 -5.23 6.72 3.05
C VAL A 6 -6.20 7.43 4.00
N LYS A 7 -7.49 7.45 3.65
CA LYS A 7 -8.54 8.12 4.43
C LYS A 7 -9.32 7.18 5.35
N ARG A 8 -9.42 5.89 5.00
CA ARG A 8 -10.11 4.86 5.80
C ARG A 8 -9.13 4.06 6.67
N SER A 9 -9.63 3.42 7.73
CA SER A 9 -8.83 2.46 8.51
C SER A 9 -8.70 1.17 7.70
N VAL A 10 -7.46 0.82 7.37
CA VAL A 10 -7.12 -0.40 6.61
C VAL A 10 -5.96 -1.05 7.35
N LYS A 11 -6.26 -2.16 8.03
CA LYS A 11 -5.27 -2.94 8.78
C LYS A 11 -4.62 -3.99 7.89
N VAL A 12 -3.30 -3.99 7.85
CA VAL A 12 -2.50 -4.95 7.07
C VAL A 12 -1.58 -5.76 7.99
N TYR A 13 -1.34 -7.01 7.61
CA TYR A 13 -0.63 -8.01 8.42
C TYR A 13 0.59 -8.61 7.70
N HIS A 14 0.84 -8.23 6.45
CA HIS A 14 1.95 -8.74 5.64
C HIS A 14 3.21 -7.86 5.72
N VAL A 15 3.21 -6.85 6.59
CA VAL A 15 4.36 -5.97 6.79
C VAL A 15 5.45 -6.74 7.54
N PRO A 16 6.67 -6.84 7.02
CA PRO A 16 7.75 -7.54 7.72
C PRO A 16 7.97 -7.02 9.15
N LYS A 17 8.04 -7.94 10.11
CA LYS A 17 8.30 -7.67 11.55
C LYS A 17 7.21 -6.87 12.29
N VAL A 18 6.09 -6.55 11.65
CA VAL A 18 4.97 -5.86 12.27
C VAL A 18 3.76 -6.78 12.19
N GLY A 19 3.18 -7.10 13.35
CA GLY A 19 2.02 -7.98 13.42
C GLY A 19 0.80 -7.36 12.75
N GLU A 20 0.45 -6.12 13.13
CA GLU A 20 -0.67 -5.37 12.58
C GLU A 20 -0.25 -3.92 12.35
N MET A 21 -0.59 -3.35 11.19
CA MET A 21 -0.39 -1.94 10.91
C MET A 21 -1.66 -1.32 10.32
N ASP A 22 -2.17 -0.26 10.95
CA ASP A 22 -3.23 0.56 10.35
C ASP A 22 -2.60 1.61 9.41
N LEU A 23 -3.14 1.69 8.19
CA LEU A 23 -2.70 2.61 7.16
C LEU A 23 -3.41 3.96 7.21
N LYS A 24 -4.42 4.16 8.06
CA LYS A 24 -5.17 5.42 8.14
C LYS A 24 -4.24 6.64 8.32
N GLY A 25 -4.37 7.62 7.43
CA GLY A 25 -3.59 8.87 7.45
C GLY A 25 -2.17 8.74 6.91
N LYS A 26 -1.70 7.52 6.58
CA LYS A 26 -0.38 7.32 5.97
C LYS A 26 -0.40 7.77 4.52
N VAL A 27 0.74 8.29 4.11
CA VAL A 27 1.00 8.74 2.74
C VAL A 27 1.86 7.69 2.04
N GLY A 28 1.48 7.33 0.83
CA GLY A 28 2.18 6.39 -0.02
C GLY A 28 2.25 6.87 -1.46
N VAL A 29 2.91 6.10 -2.31
CA VAL A 29 3.03 6.41 -3.74
C VAL A 29 2.33 5.34 -4.55
N LEU A 30 1.42 5.75 -5.44
CA LEU A 30 0.78 4.82 -6.37
C LEU A 30 1.83 4.28 -7.34
N LYS A 31 2.05 2.96 -7.28
CA LYS A 31 3.07 2.26 -8.05
C LYS A 31 2.51 1.60 -9.30
N GLN A 32 1.37 0.93 -9.17
CA GLN A 32 0.77 0.19 -10.28
C GLN A 32 -0.75 0.08 -10.14
N TYR A 33 -1.44 0.03 -11.28
CA TYR A 33 -2.83 -0.40 -11.38
C TYR A 33 -2.88 -1.86 -11.88
N VAL A 34 -3.39 -2.77 -11.06
CA VAL A 34 -3.46 -4.22 -11.32
C VAL A 34 -4.84 -4.67 -11.85
N GLY A 35 -5.71 -3.74 -12.24
CA GLY A 35 -6.97 -4.07 -12.93
C GLY A 35 -6.80 -4.46 -14.40
N SER A 36 -5.59 -4.35 -14.95
CA SER A 36 -5.25 -4.80 -16.29
C SER A 36 -3.88 -5.47 -16.34
N TYR A 37 -3.77 -6.58 -17.07
CA TYR A 37 -2.51 -7.28 -17.29
C TYR A 37 -2.36 -7.66 -18.75
N LYS A 38 -1.28 -7.21 -19.39
CA LYS A 38 -0.98 -7.49 -20.81
C LYS A 38 -2.18 -7.24 -21.75
N GLY A 39 -2.91 -6.14 -21.52
CA GLY A 39 -4.08 -5.75 -22.29
C GLY A 39 -5.39 -6.46 -21.92
N LYS A 40 -5.37 -7.45 -21.01
CA LYS A 40 -6.59 -8.11 -20.50
C LYS A 40 -7.07 -7.43 -19.22
N ARG A 41 -8.38 -7.21 -19.09
CA ARG A 41 -9.00 -6.77 -17.83
C ARG A 41 -9.00 -7.93 -16.82
N ILE A 42 -8.58 -7.66 -15.59
CA ILE A 42 -8.63 -8.60 -14.46
C ILE A 42 -9.65 -8.09 -13.45
N SER A 43 -10.32 -9.00 -12.77
CA SER A 43 -11.33 -8.72 -11.73
C SER A 43 -10.73 -8.44 -10.34
N ALA A 44 -9.60 -7.72 -10.27
CA ALA A 44 -9.00 -7.34 -8.98
C ALA A 44 -9.93 -6.38 -8.23
N ASN A 45 -10.37 -6.75 -7.03
CA ASN A 45 -11.25 -5.93 -6.19
C ASN A 45 -10.50 -4.78 -5.48
N LEU A 46 -9.18 -4.88 -5.35
CA LEU A 46 -8.26 -3.86 -4.81
C LEU A 46 -7.19 -3.53 -5.87
N PRO A 47 -7.54 -2.77 -6.92
CA PRO A 47 -6.70 -2.69 -8.10
C PRO A 47 -5.53 -1.69 -7.98
N TYR A 48 -5.46 -0.88 -6.93
CA TYR A 48 -4.41 0.13 -6.76
C TYR A 48 -3.32 -0.38 -5.84
N GLN A 49 -2.13 -0.64 -6.40
CA GLN A 49 -0.95 -1.03 -5.63
C GLN A 49 -0.16 0.21 -5.22
N ILE A 50 -0.15 0.48 -3.92
CA ILE A 50 0.49 1.65 -3.32
C ILE A 50 1.70 1.19 -2.51
N GLU A 51 2.84 1.87 -2.71
CA GLU A 51 4.06 1.64 -1.95
C GLU A 51 4.10 2.59 -0.75
N PHE A 52 4.34 2.01 0.43
CA PHE A 52 4.49 2.73 1.69
C PHE A 52 5.90 2.51 2.24
N SER A 53 6.40 3.53 2.95
CA SER A 53 7.61 3.43 3.77
C SER A 53 7.19 3.52 5.25
N ALA A 54 7.46 2.47 6.02
CA ALA A 54 7.32 2.50 7.46
C ALA A 54 8.63 2.98 8.08
N ASP A 55 8.75 4.30 8.27
CA ASP A 55 9.91 4.93 8.92
C ASP A 55 10.03 4.52 10.40
N ASP A 56 8.89 4.25 11.04
CA ASP A 56 8.82 3.79 12.44
C ASP A 56 9.30 2.34 12.64
N VAL A 57 9.55 1.58 11.56
CA VAL A 57 9.90 0.17 11.60
C VAL A 57 11.30 -0.04 11.03
N VAL A 58 12.24 -0.42 11.89
CA VAL A 58 13.63 -0.64 11.48
C VAL A 58 13.78 -1.99 10.77
N GLY A 59 14.00 -1.93 9.46
CA GLY A 59 14.31 -3.07 8.61
C GLY A 59 15.66 -3.73 8.98
N ARG A 60 16.00 -4.83 8.28
CA ARG A 60 17.21 -5.63 8.57
C ARG A 60 18.54 -4.85 8.46
N ASN A 61 18.55 -3.73 7.73
CA ASN A 61 19.74 -2.95 7.43
C ASN A 61 19.68 -1.52 8.02
N GLY A 62 18.85 -1.28 9.05
CA GLY A 62 18.69 0.06 9.64
C GLY A 62 17.87 1.04 8.78
N LYS A 63 17.23 0.56 7.69
CA LYS A 63 16.41 1.36 6.78
C LYS A 63 14.91 1.17 7.05
N PRO A 64 14.06 2.16 6.74
CA PRO A 64 12.61 2.04 6.75
C PRO A 64 12.13 0.81 5.97
N VAL A 65 11.16 0.09 6.51
CA VAL A 65 10.56 -1.06 5.81
C VAL A 65 9.66 -0.53 4.69
N LYS A 66 10.04 -0.85 3.45
CA LYS A 66 9.18 -0.63 2.29
C LYS A 66 8.25 -1.81 2.12
N PHE A 67 6.96 -1.53 1.94
CA PHE A 67 5.96 -2.56 1.65
C PHE A 67 4.92 -1.99 0.68
N VAL A 68 4.15 -2.89 0.07
CA VAL A 68 3.07 -2.52 -0.85
C VAL A 68 1.75 -2.98 -0.27
N ALA A 69 0.70 -2.17 -0.41
CA ALA A 69 -0.67 -2.57 -0.09
C ALA A 69 -1.58 -2.31 -1.28
N HIS A 70 -2.61 -3.14 -1.42
CA HIS A 70 -3.62 -2.99 -2.44
C HIS A 70 -4.83 -2.28 -1.83
N LEU A 71 -5.24 -1.16 -2.42
CA LEU A 71 -6.39 -0.37 -1.96
C LEU A 71 -7.43 -0.21 -3.09
N ARG A 72 -8.62 0.25 -2.69
CA ARG A 72 -9.67 0.77 -3.57
C ARG A 72 -9.58 2.28 -3.69
N GLU A 73 -10.18 2.82 -4.74
CA GLU A 73 -10.27 4.26 -4.98
C GLU A 73 -10.99 5.02 -3.85
N ASP A 74 -11.94 4.38 -3.16
CA ASP A 74 -12.68 4.99 -2.05
C ASP A 74 -11.94 4.92 -0.70
N GLU A 75 -10.74 4.35 -0.65
CA GLU A 75 -9.92 4.20 0.56
C GLU A 75 -8.80 5.24 0.67
N PHE A 76 -8.47 5.96 -0.41
CA PHE A 76 -7.45 7.00 -0.43
C PHE A 76 -7.94 8.28 -1.14
N GLU A 77 -7.15 9.35 -1.03
CA GLU A 77 -7.25 10.61 -1.79
C GLU A 77 -5.89 10.95 -2.42
#